data_AF-A0A1I5XF63-F1
#
_entry.id   AF-A0A1I5XF63-F1
#
_cell.length_a   1.000
_cell.length_b   1.000
_cell.length_c   1.000
_cell.angle_alpha   90.00
_cell.angle_beta   90.00
_cell.angle_gamma   90.00
#
_symmetry.space_group_name_H-M   'P 1'
#
loop_
_entity.id
_entity.type
_entity.pdbx_description
1 polymer ?
#
loop_
_entity_poly.entity_id
_entity_poly.type
_entity_poly.pdbx_seq_one_letter_code
_entity_poly.pdbx_strand_id
1 'polypeptide(L)'
;MIITTIPDLSVQHDEALGLLRIEWASGQDMRTFRASFEQILELAQRSQTRHVLLDINSFPDISVYDQVWMGSNWMPELVKLPIERLVLAINRHRVHNQLAIDSLIATARPLIKFDLQFFLTAVPGLHWLSDYSPRLPMLLAEWNAVHGPDLPSASGNLTEPRNFFRPRG
;
A
#
# COMPACT_ATOMS: atom_id res chain seq x y z
N MET A 1 -14.27 7.26 5.68
CA MET A 1 -14.00 7.55 7.10
C MET A 1 -12.58 7.18 7.43
N ILE A 2 -11.82 8.12 7.99
CA ILE A 2 -10.48 7.86 8.54
C ILE A 2 -10.60 7.13 9.89
N ILE A 3 -9.83 6.07 10.04
CA ILE A 3 -9.72 5.25 11.25
C ILE A 3 -8.35 5.53 11.87
N THR A 4 -8.36 5.97 13.13
CA THR A 4 -7.16 6.36 13.88
C THR A 4 -6.85 5.42 15.04
N THR A 5 -7.54 4.28 15.13
CA THR A 5 -7.42 3.33 16.24
C THR A 5 -6.17 2.45 16.15
N ILE A 6 -5.50 2.39 14.99
CA ILE A 6 -4.26 1.64 14.79
C ILE A 6 -3.12 2.67 14.72
N PRO A 7 -2.30 2.83 15.80
CA PRO A 7 -1.40 3.98 15.93
C PRO A 7 -0.39 4.15 14.81
N ASP A 8 0.06 3.04 14.22
CA ASP A 8 1.13 3.05 13.22
C ASP A 8 0.61 3.21 11.79
N LEU A 9 -0.70 3.20 11.59
CA LEU A 9 -1.32 3.15 10.27
C LEU A 9 -2.31 4.29 10.10
N SER A 10 -2.20 4.99 8.98
CA SER A 10 -3.28 5.80 8.45
C SER A 10 -4.22 4.88 7.69
N VAL A 11 -5.46 4.75 8.17
CA VAL A 11 -6.44 3.85 7.57
C VAL A 11 -7.66 4.66 7.13
N GLN A 12 -8.10 4.46 5.90
CA GLN A 12 -9.37 4.99 5.40
C GLN A 12 -10.28 3.85 5.00
N HIS A 13 -11.51 3.89 5.48
CA HIS A 13 -12.55 2.92 5.17
C HIS A 13 -13.73 3.58 4.45
N ASP A 14 -14.19 2.98 3.37
CA ASP A 14 -15.48 3.31 2.74
C ASP A 14 -16.36 2.07 2.70
N GLU A 15 -17.44 2.10 3.48
CA GLU A 15 -18.37 0.97 3.61
C GLU A 15 -19.12 0.70 2.30
N ALA A 16 -19.53 1.75 1.58
CA ALA A 16 -20.30 1.61 0.35
C ALA A 16 -19.50 0.91 -0.77
N LEU A 17 -18.19 1.16 -0.83
CA LEU A 17 -17.27 0.46 -1.73
C LEU A 17 -16.63 -0.79 -1.12
N GLY A 18 -16.89 -1.09 0.16
CA GLY A 18 -16.19 -2.15 0.89
C GLY A 18 -14.66 -2.01 0.83
N LEU A 19 -14.16 -0.78 0.91
CA LEU A 19 -12.79 -0.41 0.60
C LEU A 19 -11.98 -0.04 1.85
N LEU A 20 -10.77 -0.58 1.98
CA LEU A 20 -9.75 -0.14 2.94
C LEU A 20 -8.51 0.39 2.21
N ARG A 21 -8.14 1.65 2.47
CA ARG A 21 -6.83 2.23 2.14
C ARG A 21 -5.96 2.25 3.39
N ILE A 22 -4.73 1.78 3.27
CA ILE A 22 -3.80 1.62 4.38
C ILE A 22 -2.45 2.22 3.98
N GLU A 23 -1.89 3.06 4.85
CA GLU A 23 -0.56 3.64 4.70
C GLU A 23 0.18 3.58 6.04
N TRP A 24 1.49 3.32 6.02
CA TRP A 24 2.33 3.40 7.21
C TRP A 24 2.54 4.84 7.66
N ALA A 25 2.25 5.13 8.93
CA ALA A 25 2.35 6.46 9.53
C ALA A 25 3.40 6.58 10.65
N SER A 26 3.99 5.46 11.09
CA SER A 26 4.95 5.43 12.24
C SER A 26 6.40 5.73 11.85
N GLY A 27 6.64 6.35 10.68
CA GLY A 27 7.99 6.63 10.19
C GLY A 27 8.82 5.35 10.06
N GLN A 28 9.98 5.30 10.71
CA GLN A 28 10.91 4.15 10.65
C GLN A 28 10.71 3.09 11.75
N ASP A 29 9.75 3.27 12.66
CA ASP A 29 9.60 2.38 13.81
C ASP A 29 8.79 1.12 13.48
N MET A 30 9.46 0.00 13.21
CA MET A 30 8.80 -1.26 12.86
C MET A 30 8.44 -2.14 14.07
N ARG A 31 8.60 -1.67 15.32
CA ARG A 31 8.44 -2.52 16.53
C ARG A 31 7.04 -3.11 16.69
N THR A 32 6.02 -2.39 16.25
CA THR A 32 4.60 -2.74 16.37
C THR A 32 3.99 -3.23 15.05
N PHE A 33 4.82 -3.43 14.01
CA PHE A 33 4.39 -3.83 12.67
C PHE A 33 3.40 -5.01 12.68
N ARG A 34 3.75 -6.09 13.38
CA ARG A 34 2.93 -7.32 13.42
C ARG A 34 1.57 -7.07 14.08
N ALA A 35 1.56 -6.43 15.24
CA ALA A 35 0.35 -6.10 15.98
C ALA A 35 -0.56 -5.15 15.18
N SER A 36 0.02 -4.21 14.43
CA SER A 36 -0.75 -3.31 13.57
C SER A 36 -1.35 -4.05 12.36
N PHE A 37 -0.62 -5.00 11.76
CA PHE A 37 -1.13 -5.82 10.65
C PHE A 37 -2.18 -6.86 11.08
N GLU A 38 -2.09 -7.39 12.31
CA GLU A 38 -3.15 -8.22 12.90
C GLU A 38 -4.44 -7.41 13.09
N GLN A 39 -4.34 -6.18 13.61
CA GLN A 39 -5.50 -5.30 13.73
C GLN A 39 -6.15 -4.95 12.38
N ILE A 40 -5.36 -4.86 11.30
CA ILE A 40 -5.88 -4.70 9.94
C ILE A 40 -6.72 -5.91 9.50
N LEU A 41 -6.28 -7.14 9.80
CA LEU A 41 -7.06 -8.34 9.47
C LEU A 41 -8.40 -8.33 10.24
N GLU A 42 -8.36 -8.02 11.53
CA GLU A 42 -9.58 -7.93 12.33
C GLU A 42 -10.52 -6.84 11.83
N LEU A 43 -9.97 -5.69 11.42
CA LEU A 43 -10.75 -4.61 10.85
C LEU A 43 -11.40 -5.06 9.54
N ALA A 44 -10.62 -5.58 8.59
CA ALA A 44 -11.08 -6.04 7.29
C ALA A 44 -12.16 -7.14 7.40
N GLN A 45 -12.02 -8.02 8.38
CA GLN A 45 -13.02 -9.04 8.68
C GLN A 45 -14.31 -8.43 9.22
N ARG A 46 -14.23 -7.50 10.18
CA ARG A 46 -15.40 -6.83 10.77
C ARG A 46 -16.15 -5.96 9.77
N SER A 47 -15.44 -5.27 8.89
CA SER A 47 -16.02 -4.42 7.86
C SER A 47 -16.43 -5.16 6.59
N GLN A 48 -16.22 -6.48 6.51
CA GLN A 48 -16.47 -7.29 5.31
C GLN A 48 -15.81 -6.68 4.07
N THR A 49 -14.56 -6.24 4.23
CA THR A 49 -13.80 -5.55 3.19
C THR A 49 -13.60 -6.44 1.97
N ARG A 50 -13.85 -5.86 0.79
CA ARG A 50 -13.71 -6.50 -0.53
C ARG A 50 -12.55 -5.93 -1.32
N HIS A 51 -12.22 -4.66 -1.09
CA HIS A 51 -11.21 -3.93 -1.83
C HIS A 51 -10.16 -3.40 -0.87
N VAL A 52 -8.89 -3.69 -1.12
CA VAL A 52 -7.78 -3.23 -0.26
C VAL A 52 -6.76 -2.48 -1.10
N LEU A 53 -6.34 -1.32 -0.63
CA LEU A 53 -5.17 -0.61 -1.11
C LEU A 53 -4.16 -0.55 0.03
N LEU A 54 -2.96 -1.07 -0.22
CA LEU A 54 -1.84 -0.95 0.68
C LEU A 54 -0.73 -0.13 0.01
N ASP A 55 -0.45 1.05 0.56
CA ASP A 55 0.65 1.88 0.10
C ASP A 55 1.94 1.50 0.82
N ILE A 56 2.80 0.76 0.10
CA ILE A 56 4.09 0.26 0.58
C ILE A 56 5.17 1.34 0.49
N ASN A 57 4.93 2.45 -0.21
CA ASN A 57 5.94 3.49 -0.40
C ASN A 57 6.38 4.14 0.92
N SER A 58 5.45 4.22 1.88
CA SER A 58 5.67 4.79 3.22
C SER A 58 6.29 3.81 4.22
N PHE A 59 6.25 2.51 3.92
CA PHE A 59 6.81 1.48 4.81
C PHE A 59 8.32 1.62 4.89
N PRO A 60 8.95 1.38 6.03
CA PRO A 60 10.37 1.06 6.12
C PRO A 60 10.70 -0.24 5.37
N ASP A 61 11.98 -0.58 5.30
CA ASP A 61 12.38 -1.86 4.74
C ASP A 61 11.91 -3.01 5.64
N ILE A 62 11.13 -3.94 5.08
CA ILE A 62 10.55 -5.04 5.84
C ILE A 62 11.66 -6.02 6.19
N SER A 63 11.85 -6.28 7.49
CA SER A 63 12.87 -7.20 7.98
C SER A 63 12.59 -8.64 7.51
N VAL A 64 13.63 -9.48 7.39
CA VAL A 64 13.45 -10.89 7.02
C VAL A 64 12.52 -11.62 8.01
N TYR A 65 12.61 -11.31 9.31
CA TYR A 65 11.75 -11.90 10.32
C TYR A 65 10.27 -11.53 10.12
N ASP A 66 10.00 -10.29 9.71
CA ASP A 66 8.64 -9.84 9.44
C ASP A 66 8.11 -10.39 8.11
N GLN A 67 8.97 -10.57 7.11
CA GLN A 67 8.60 -11.28 5.88
C GLN A 67 8.20 -12.73 6.18
N VAL A 68 9.00 -13.45 6.97
CA VAL A 68 8.66 -14.83 7.38
C VAL A 68 7.35 -14.85 8.15
N TRP A 69 7.16 -13.93 9.10
CA TRP A 69 5.92 -13.83 9.87
C TRP A 69 4.72 -13.54 8.97
N MET A 70 4.84 -12.61 8.02
CA MET A 70 3.79 -12.29 7.05
C MET A 70 3.39 -13.52 6.24
N GLY A 71 4.37 -14.27 5.72
CA GLY A 71 4.09 -15.44 4.89
C GLY A 71 3.44 -16.59 5.66
N SER A 72 3.83 -16.78 6.93
CA SER A 72 3.39 -17.92 7.75
C SER A 72 2.14 -17.65 8.61
N ASN A 73 1.88 -16.39 8.97
CA ASN A 73 0.79 -16.04 9.89
C ASN A 73 -0.23 -15.09 9.25
N TRP A 74 0.23 -14.03 8.56
CA TRP A 74 -0.67 -12.98 8.10
C TRP A 74 -1.35 -13.29 6.75
N MET A 75 -0.56 -13.67 5.74
CA MET A 75 -1.07 -14.00 4.40
C MET A 75 -2.10 -15.14 4.40
N PRO A 76 -1.91 -16.24 5.17
CA PRO A 76 -2.92 -17.29 5.26
C PRO A 76 -4.28 -16.82 5.78
N GLU A 77 -4.30 -15.82 6.67
CA GLU A 77 -5.55 -15.23 7.16
C GLU A 77 -6.13 -14.23 6.14
N LEU A 78 -5.28 -13.42 5.50
CA LEU A 78 -5.71 -12.48 4.46
C LEU A 78 -6.48 -13.19 3.33
N VAL A 79 -5.98 -14.33 2.84
CA VAL A 79 -6.62 -15.06 1.73
C VAL A 79 -7.95 -15.73 2.11
N LYS A 80 -8.30 -15.80 3.40
CA LYS A 80 -9.60 -16.28 3.87
C LYS A 80 -10.67 -15.18 3.87
N LEU A 81 -10.26 -13.92 3.83
CA LEU A 81 -11.19 -12.79 3.77
C LEU A 81 -11.91 -12.74 2.42
N PRO A 82 -13.11 -12.14 2.36
CA PRO A 82 -13.87 -11.98 1.11
C PRO A 82 -13.30 -10.85 0.22
N ILE A 83 -11.97 -10.75 0.14
CA ILE A 83 -11.30 -9.78 -0.73
C ILE A 83 -11.54 -10.20 -2.18
N GLU A 84 -11.92 -9.23 -3.01
CA GLU A 84 -12.11 -9.36 -4.45
C GLU A 84 -10.95 -8.71 -5.22
N ARG A 85 -10.42 -7.57 -4.71
CA ARG A 85 -9.29 -6.85 -5.32
C ARG A 85 -8.32 -6.30 -4.29
N LEU A 86 -7.02 -6.45 -4.56
CA LEU A 86 -5.92 -5.91 -3.77
C LEU A 86 -5.00 -5.07 -4.68
N VAL A 87 -4.73 -3.84 -4.24
CA VAL A 87 -3.73 -2.95 -4.81
C VAL A 87 -2.54 -2.86 -3.88
N LEU A 88 -1.35 -3.01 -4.46
CA LEU A 88 -0.09 -2.66 -3.83
C LEU A 88 0.49 -1.43 -4.54
N ALA A 89 0.54 -0.30 -3.84
CA ALA A 89 1.26 0.87 -4.33
C ALA A 89 2.73 0.77 -3.89
N ILE A 90 3.64 0.60 -4.84
CA ILE A 90 5.06 0.43 -4.61
C ILE A 90 5.89 1.03 -5.74
N ASN A 91 6.81 1.90 -5.38
CA ASN A 91 7.74 2.56 -6.27
C ASN A 91 8.91 1.62 -6.58
N ARG A 92 9.36 1.63 -7.83
CA ARG A 92 10.49 0.84 -8.33
C ARG A 92 11.80 1.04 -7.56
N HIS A 93 11.96 2.18 -6.89
CA HIS A 93 13.12 2.44 -6.04
C HIS A 93 13.11 1.66 -4.72
N ARG A 94 11.98 1.08 -4.30
CA ARG A 94 11.82 0.26 -3.10
C ARG A 94 12.17 -1.21 -3.38
N VAL A 95 13.34 -1.47 -3.95
CA VAL A 95 13.72 -2.80 -4.46
C VAL A 95 13.64 -3.89 -3.38
N HIS A 96 14.08 -3.60 -2.16
CA HIS A 96 14.02 -4.56 -1.04
C HIS A 96 12.57 -4.97 -0.72
N ASN A 97 11.67 -3.99 -0.56
CA ASN A 97 10.26 -4.25 -0.29
C ASN A 97 9.57 -4.92 -1.49
N GLN A 98 9.94 -4.58 -2.72
CA GLN A 98 9.42 -5.23 -3.92
C GLN A 98 9.76 -6.73 -3.93
N LEU A 99 11.03 -7.08 -3.69
CA LEU A 99 11.46 -8.48 -3.63
C LEU A 99 10.79 -9.26 -2.49
N ALA A 100 10.65 -8.63 -1.33
CA ALA A 100 9.94 -9.20 -0.18
C ALA A 100 8.48 -9.54 -0.53
N ILE A 101 7.78 -8.59 -1.15
CA ILE A 101 6.39 -8.73 -1.56
C ILE A 101 6.25 -9.77 -2.67
N ASP A 102 7.10 -9.74 -3.68
CA ASP A 102 7.07 -10.70 -4.78
C ASP A 102 7.26 -12.14 -4.26
N SER A 103 8.17 -12.34 -3.31
CA SER A 103 8.40 -13.62 -2.63
C SER A 103 7.15 -14.10 -1.85
N LEU A 104 6.52 -13.18 -1.10
CA LEU A 104 5.29 -13.47 -0.36
C LEU A 104 4.14 -13.87 -1.28
N ILE A 105 3.95 -13.12 -2.37
CA ILE A 105 2.91 -13.40 -3.36
C ILE A 105 3.17 -14.73 -4.06
N ALA A 106 4.41 -14.99 -4.47
CA ALA A 106 4.78 -16.24 -5.11
C ALA A 106 4.45 -17.45 -4.22
N THR A 107 4.72 -17.32 -2.92
CA THR A 107 4.43 -18.37 -1.92
C THR A 107 2.93 -18.55 -1.71
N ALA A 108 2.17 -17.45 -1.61
CA ALA A 108 0.73 -17.48 -1.37
C ALA A 108 -0.11 -17.69 -2.65
N ARG A 109 0.51 -17.69 -3.84
CA ARG A 109 -0.18 -17.68 -5.14
C ARG A 109 -1.27 -18.75 -5.29
N PRO A 110 -1.08 -20.01 -4.84
CA PRO A 110 -2.13 -21.03 -4.96
C PRO A 110 -3.38 -20.74 -4.13
N LEU A 111 -3.26 -19.88 -3.11
CA LEU A 111 -4.34 -19.55 -2.19
C LEU A 111 -5.03 -18.22 -2.53
N ILE A 112 -4.38 -17.35 -3.31
CA ILE A 112 -4.93 -16.06 -3.71
C ILE A 112 -6.08 -16.27 -4.71
N LYS A 113 -7.27 -15.79 -4.35
CA LYS A 113 -8.50 -15.87 -5.16
C LYS A 113 -9.02 -14.50 -5.62
N PHE A 114 -8.25 -13.45 -5.38
CA PHE A 114 -8.58 -12.07 -5.69
C PHE A 114 -7.65 -11.49 -6.74
N ASP A 115 -8.09 -10.42 -7.39
CA ASP A 115 -7.27 -9.70 -8.37
C ASP A 115 -6.24 -8.85 -7.66
N LEU A 116 -4.96 -9.08 -7.98
CA LEU A 116 -3.83 -8.34 -7.42
C LEU A 116 -3.22 -7.45 -8.49
N GLN A 117 -3.13 -6.15 -8.22
CA GLN A 117 -2.47 -5.18 -9.09
C GLN A 117 -1.45 -4.31 -8.38
N PHE A 118 -0.44 -3.89 -9.14
CA PHE A 118 0.63 -3.02 -8.68
C PHE A 118 0.53 -1.66 -9.33
N PHE A 119 0.71 -0.61 -8.53
CA PHE A 119 0.76 0.76 -9.00
C PHE A 119 1.96 1.47 -8.40
N LEU A 120 2.46 2.53 -9.06
CA LEU A 120 3.57 3.31 -8.50
C LEU A 120 3.15 4.16 -7.30
N THR A 121 1.90 4.62 -7.30
CA THR A 121 1.30 5.49 -6.28
C THR A 121 -0.12 5.01 -5.95
N ALA A 122 -0.66 5.41 -4.79
CA ALA A 122 -1.98 5.00 -4.35
C ALA A 122 -3.12 5.47 -5.27
N VAL A 123 -3.08 6.72 -5.74
CA VAL A 123 -4.23 7.34 -6.43
C VAL A 123 -4.71 6.56 -7.67
N PRO A 124 -3.84 6.17 -8.63
CA PRO A 124 -4.27 5.34 -9.77
C PRO A 124 -4.83 3.97 -9.36
N GLY A 125 -4.27 3.37 -8.30
CA GLY A 125 -4.79 2.12 -7.74
C GLY A 125 -6.18 2.29 -7.12
N LEU A 126 -6.43 3.43 -6.47
CA LEU A 126 -7.74 3.76 -5.92
C LEU A 126 -8.79 3.99 -7.01
N HIS A 127 -8.41 4.59 -8.15
CA HIS A 127 -9.26 4.64 -9.34
C HIS A 127 -9.67 3.24 -9.82
N TRP A 128 -8.72 2.30 -9.86
CA TRP A 128 -8.97 0.93 -10.28
C TRP A 128 -9.83 0.14 -9.28
N LEU A 129 -9.62 0.32 -7.97
CA LEU A 129 -10.45 -0.34 -6.95
C LEU A 129 -11.89 0.18 -6.92
N SER A 130 -12.09 1.45 -7.26
CA SER A 130 -13.40 2.11 -7.16
C SER A 130 -14.21 2.04 -8.45
N ASP A 131 -13.70 1.45 -9.54
CA ASP A 131 -14.33 1.44 -10.87
C ASP A 131 -14.84 2.82 -11.29
N TYR A 132 -14.04 3.87 -11.03
CA TYR A 132 -14.39 5.27 -11.28
C TYR A 132 -15.68 5.75 -10.59
N SER A 133 -16.01 5.17 -9.43
CA SER A 133 -17.16 5.55 -8.61
C SER A 133 -17.20 7.06 -8.35
N PRO A 134 -18.39 7.68 -8.37
CA PRO A 134 -18.56 9.10 -8.03
C PRO A 134 -18.16 9.43 -6.59
N ARG A 135 -17.94 8.42 -5.73
CA ARG A 135 -17.45 8.60 -4.36
C ARG A 135 -15.94 8.89 -4.30
N LEU A 136 -15.19 8.55 -5.34
CA LEU A 136 -13.73 8.66 -5.33
C LEU A 136 -13.22 10.08 -5.04
N PRO A 137 -13.77 11.17 -5.63
CA PRO A 137 -13.35 12.52 -5.27
C PRO A 137 -13.55 12.85 -3.79
N MET A 138 -14.63 12.34 -3.17
CA MET A 138 -14.88 12.54 -1.74
C MET A 138 -13.86 11.79 -0.88
N LEU A 139 -13.49 10.56 -1.27
CA LEU A 139 -12.47 9.77 -0.56
C LEU A 139 -11.10 10.44 -0.64
N LEU A 140 -10.72 10.94 -1.82
CA LEU A 140 -9.47 11.68 -1.99
C LEU A 140 -9.48 12.98 -1.17
N ALA A 141 -10.59 13.72 -1.17
CA ALA A 141 -10.72 14.94 -0.37
C ALA A 141 -10.63 14.65 1.14
N GLU A 142 -11.29 13.59 1.62
CA GLU A 142 -11.23 13.14 3.01
C GLU A 142 -9.78 12.80 3.41
N TRP A 143 -9.06 12.05 2.56
CA TRP A 143 -7.66 11.70 2.81
C TRP A 143 -6.77 12.95 2.85
N ASN A 144 -6.91 13.82 1.85
CA ASN A 144 -6.11 15.02 1.72
C ASN A 144 -6.34 16.03 2.84
N ALA A 145 -7.53 16.04 3.45
CA ALA A 145 -7.82 16.90 4.60
C ALA A 145 -6.97 16.55 5.84
N VAL A 146 -6.55 15.28 5.97
CA VAL A 146 -5.74 14.80 7.10
C VAL A 146 -4.25 14.77 6.77
N HIS A 147 -3.89 14.33 5.57
CA HIS A 147 -2.50 14.07 5.20
C HIS A 147 -1.90 15.12 4.24
N GLY A 148 -2.70 16.08 3.80
CA GLY A 148 -2.34 16.99 2.71
C GLY A 148 -2.54 16.34 1.34
N PRO A 149 -2.42 17.10 0.24
CA PRO A 149 -2.55 16.54 -1.09
C PRO A 149 -1.46 15.50 -1.34
N ASP A 150 -1.83 14.35 -1.89
CA ASP A 150 -0.90 13.43 -2.54
C ASP A 150 -0.21 14.17 -3.69
N LEU A 151 0.89 14.86 -3.40
CA LEU A 151 1.71 15.50 -4.42
C LEU A 151 2.23 14.37 -5.31
N PRO A 152 1.96 14.37 -6.63
CA PRO A 152 2.75 13.53 -7.52
C PRO A 152 4.19 13.96 -7.28
N SER A 153 5.07 13.01 -6.89
CA SER A 153 6.50 13.28 -6.68
C SER A 153 6.97 14.21 -7.79
N ALA A 154 7.17 15.47 -7.45
CA ALA A 154 7.46 16.49 -8.43
C ALA A 154 8.79 16.10 -9.06
N SER A 155 8.71 15.78 -10.35
CA SER A 155 9.81 15.85 -11.29
C SER A 155 11.01 14.97 -10.93
N GLY A 156 11.26 14.00 -11.80
CA GLY A 156 12.63 13.79 -12.22
C GLY A 156 13.18 15.15 -12.66
N ASN A 157 13.88 15.84 -11.77
CA ASN A 157 14.95 16.74 -12.15
C ASN A 157 15.99 15.82 -12.78
N LEU A 158 15.76 15.53 -14.06
CA LEU A 158 16.82 15.34 -15.04
C LEU A 158 17.71 16.56 -14.90
N THR A 159 18.64 16.47 -13.95
CA THR A 159 19.85 17.25 -14.03
C THR A 159 20.55 16.62 -15.23
N GLU A 160 20.38 17.23 -16.40
CA GLU A 160 21.21 16.92 -17.55
C GLU A 160 22.66 16.79 -17.05
N PRO A 161 23.36 15.67 -17.34
CA PRO A 161 24.75 15.60 -16.99
C PRO A 161 25.46 16.76 -17.68
N ARG A 162 26.12 17.62 -16.89
CA ARG A 162 26.95 18.71 -17.37
C ARG A 162 27.83 18.19 -18.51
N ASN A 163 27.69 18.79 -19.69
CA ASN A 163 28.54 18.54 -20.85
C ASN A 163 30.02 18.77 -20.49
N PHE A 164 30.69 17.71 -20.03
CA PHE A 164 32.15 17.64 -19.92
C PHE A 164 32.70 16.91 -21.13
N PHE A 165 32.58 17.54 -22.30
CA PHE A 165 33.47 17.26 -23.42
C PHE A 165 33.76 18.56 -24.17
N ARG A 166 34.92 19.15 -23.88
CA ARG A 166 35.61 20.07 -24.81
C ARG A 166 36.65 19.23 -25.57
N PRO A 167 36.59 19.12 -26.90
CA PRO A 167 37.74 18.61 -27.64
C PRO A 167 38.86 19.66 -27.58
N ARG A 168 40.07 19.25 -27.19
CA ARG A 168 41.27 20.06 -27.40
C ARG A 168 41.59 20.03 -28.89
N GLY A 169 41.77 21.21 -29.48
CA GLY A 169 42.45 21.37 -30.76
C GLY A 169 43.96 21.22 -30.63
#